data_AF-A0A2T2UZ63-F1
#
_entry.id   AF-A0A2T2UZ63-F1
#
_cell.length_a   1.000
_cell.length_b   1.000
_cell.length_c   1.000
_cell.angle_alpha   90.00
_cell.angle_beta   90.00
_cell.angle_gamma   90.00
#
_symmetry.space_group_name_H-M   'P 1'
#
loop_
_entity.id
_entity.type
_entity.pdbx_description
1 polymer ?
#
loop_
_entity_poly.entity_id
_entity_poly.type
_entity_poly.pdbx_seq_one_letter_code
_entity_poly.pdbx_strand_id
1 'polypeptide(L)' 'MDASSHRGFTFQSYQPTGPHADKRALRATRGRITLFVEVTDGELPSGWHLRDVLRYEINRLMDPATLRHVDHLN' A
#
# COMPACT_ATOMS: atom_id res chain seq x y z
N MET A 1 -10.68 8.03 13.40
CA MET A 1 -10.94 6.63 13.00
C MET A 1 -9.68 5.84 13.27
N ASP A 2 -9.80 4.79 14.08
CA ASP A 2 -8.69 4.07 14.69
C ASP A 2 -7.90 3.29 13.64
N ALA A 3 -6.62 3.63 13.47
CA ALA A 3 -5.77 2.99 12.50
C ALA A 3 -5.38 1.61 13.05
N SER A 4 -6.11 0.57 12.63
CA SER A 4 -5.89 -0.81 13.10
C SER A 4 -4.44 -1.23 12.81
N SER A 5 -3.60 -1.19 13.85
CA SER A 5 -2.22 -1.63 13.79
C SER A 5 -2.19 -3.15 13.86
N HIS A 6 -1.66 -3.81 12.83
CA HIS A 6 -1.52 -5.26 12.78
C HIS A 6 -0.09 -5.65 12.40
N ARG A 7 0.62 -6.35 13.29
CA ARG A 7 2.02 -6.78 13.08
C ARG A 7 2.97 -5.64 12.65
N GLY A 8 2.76 -4.43 13.18
CA GLY A 8 3.54 -3.23 12.85
C GLY A 8 3.14 -2.56 11.54
N PHE A 9 2.08 -3.02 10.87
CA PHE A 9 1.46 -2.33 9.76
C PHE A 9 0.33 -1.42 10.25
N THR A 10 0.32 -0.19 9.77
CA THR A 10 -0.80 0.73 9.89
C THR A 10 -1.44 0.88 8.51
N PHE A 11 -2.73 0.58 8.41
CA PHE A 11 -3.49 0.75 7.16
C PHE A 11 -4.48 1.91 7.31
N GLN A 12 -4.50 2.79 6.32
CA GLN A 12 -5.40 3.94 6.28
C GLN A 12 -6.02 4.04 4.91
N SER A 13 -7.36 4.11 4.86
CA SER A 13 -8.04 4.53 3.62
C SER A 13 -7.64 5.96 3.34
N TYR A 14 -7.25 6.24 2.11
CA TYR A 14 -6.83 7.56 1.68
C TYR A 14 -7.64 7.91 0.44
N GLN A 15 -8.23 9.10 0.41
CA GLN A 15 -8.81 9.65 -0.80
C GLN A 15 -7.80 10.65 -1.39
N PRO A 16 -7.25 10.40 -2.58
CA PRO A 16 -6.41 11.39 -3.23
C PRO A 16 -7.25 12.64 -3.50
N THR A 17 -6.79 13.79 -3.01
CA THR A 17 -7.34 15.10 -3.38
C THR A 17 -7.01 15.37 -4.85
N GLY A 18 -7.84 14.85 -5.75
CA GLY A 18 -7.74 14.99 -7.20
C GLY A 18 -9.08 14.70 -7.88
N PRO A 19 -9.22 14.95 -9.20
CA PRO A 19 -10.48 14.88 -9.93
C PRO A 19 -11.13 13.48 -10.02
N HIS A 20 -10.54 12.46 -9.40
CA HIS A 20 -11.03 11.08 -9.39
C HIS A 20 -11.32 10.61 -7.96
N ALA A 21 -12.32 11.25 -7.32
CA ALA A 21 -12.71 11.00 -5.93
C ALA A 21 -13.28 9.59 -5.67
N ASP A 22 -13.62 8.82 -6.72
CA ASP A 22 -14.17 7.45 -6.63
C ASP A 22 -13.11 6.34 -6.57
N LYS A 23 -11.82 6.71 -6.55
CA LYS A 23 -10.75 5.71 -6.55
C LYS A 23 -10.54 5.12 -5.16
N ARG A 24 -10.57 3.78 -5.09
CA ARG A 24 -10.20 3.05 -3.86
C ARG A 24 -8.68 3.16 -3.71
N ALA A 25 -8.24 4.03 -2.81
CA ALA A 25 -6.83 4.14 -2.46
C ALA A 25 -6.59 3.75 -1.00
N LEU A 26 -5.49 3.05 -0.79
CA LEU A 26 -5.08 2.52 0.50
C LEU A 26 -3.62 2.86 0.73
N ARG A 27 -3.34 3.38 1.92
CA ARG A 27 -2.00 3.64 2.42
C ARG A 27 -1.65 2.57 3.45
N ALA A 28 -0.44 2.03 3.34
CA ALA A 28 0.14 1.17 4.37
C ALA A 28 1.49 1.71 4.82
N THR A 29 1.74 1.69 6.11
CA THR A 29 3.03 2.07 6.71
C THR A 29 3.52 0.94 7.60
N ARG A 30 4.81 0.58 7.51
CA ARG A 30 5.50 -0.28 8.47
C ARG A 30 6.90 0.25 8.75
N GLY A 31 7.16 0.60 10.00
CA GLY A 31 8.41 1.27 10.36
C GLY A 31 8.56 2.59 9.59
N ARG A 32 9.64 2.72 8.79
CA ARG A 32 9.92 3.90 7.98
C ARG A 32 9.40 3.81 6.53
N ILE A 33 8.86 2.67 6.12
CA ILE A 33 8.37 2.47 4.75
C ILE A 33 6.88 2.80 4.71
N THR A 34 6.49 3.66 3.78
CA THR A 34 5.09 3.95 3.48
C THR A 34 4.84 3.70 1.99
N LEU A 35 3.82 2.91 1.68
CA LEU A 35 3.36 2.67 0.33
C LEU A 35 1.92 3.15 0.16
N PHE A 36 1.62 3.59 -1.06
CA PHE A 36 0.31 4.02 -1.52
C PHE A 36 -0.09 3.15 -2.71
N VAL A 37 -1.31 2.62 -2.69
CA VAL A 37 -1.88 1.94 -3.85
C VAL A 37 -3.23 2.56 -4.17
N GLU A 38 -3.50 2.72 -5.46
CA GLU A 38 -4.72 3.27 -6.00
C GLU A 38 -5.22 2.34 -7.10
N VAL A 39 -6.49 1.97 -7.06
CA VAL A 39 -7.14 1.30 -8.19
C VAL A 39 -7.57 2.39 -9.18
N THR A 40 -6.89 2.46 -10.32
CA THR A 40 -7.12 3.52 -11.32
C THR A 40 -8.28 3.21 -12.27
N ASP A 41 -8.56 1.93 -12.52
CA ASP A 41 -9.66 1.45 -13.37
C ASP A 41 -10.04 0.01 -12.99
N GLY A 42 -11.31 -0.34 -13.19
CA GLY A 42 -11.86 -1.68 -12.98
C GLY A 42 -12.11 -2.10 -11.52
N GLU A 43 -12.55 -3.35 -11.35
CA GLU A 43 -12.68 -3.99 -10.05
C GLU A 43 -11.45 -4.85 -9.75
N LEU A 44 -11.08 -4.93 -8.46
CA LEU A 44 -10.11 -5.92 -8.03
C LEU A 44 -10.66 -7.32 -8.29
N PRO A 45 -9.84 -8.26 -8.77
CA PRO A 45 -10.26 -9.65 -8.91
C PRO A 45 -10.87 -10.18 -7.60
N SER A 46 -11.89 -11.02 -7.70
CA SER A 46 -12.53 -11.61 -6.51
C SER A 46 -11.51 -12.30 -5.60
N GLY A 47 -11.53 -11.97 -4.31
CA GLY A 47 -10.58 -12.50 -3.32
C GLY A 47 -9.27 -11.70 -3.20
N TRP A 48 -9.06 -10.67 -4.03
CA TRP A 48 -7.92 -9.77 -3.86
C TRP A 48 -8.26 -8.62 -2.91
N HIS A 49 -7.44 -8.47 -1.87
CA HIS A 49 -7.51 -7.32 -0.98
C HIS A 49 -6.28 -6.44 -1.17
N LEU A 50 -6.48 -5.12 -1.37
CA LEU A 50 -5.38 -4.14 -1.46
C LEU A 50 -4.42 -4.23 -0.25
N ARG A 51 -4.97 -4.61 0.91
CA ARG A 51 -4.20 -4.87 2.12
C ARG A 51 -3.13 -5.95 1.91
N ASP A 52 -3.45 -7.03 1.21
CA ASP A 52 -2.53 -8.13 0.96
C ASP A 52 -1.43 -7.72 -0.02
N VAL A 53 -1.78 -6.99 -1.07
CA VAL A 53 -0.82 -6.42 -2.03
C VAL A 53 0.17 -5.50 -1.33
N LEU A 54 -0.32 -4.54 -0.54
CA LEU A 54 0.54 -3.63 0.21
C LEU A 54 1.43 -4.35 1.22
N ARG A 55 0.88 -5.36 1.90
CA ARG A 55 1.65 -6.17 2.85
C ARG A 55 2.77 -6.93 2.14
N TYR A 56 2.49 -7.54 0.99
CA TYR A 56 3.47 -8.24 0.18
C TYR A 56 4.58 -7.30 -0.27
N GLU A 57 4.25 -6.15 -0.87
CA GLU A 57 5.25 -5.22 -1.38
C GLU A 57 6.10 -4.59 -0.28
N ILE A 58 5.51 -4.19 0.86
CA ILE A 58 6.29 -3.69 1.99
C ILE A 58 7.24 -4.77 2.54
N ASN A 59 6.77 -6.02 2.67
CA ASN A 59 7.65 -7.11 3.12
C ASN A 59 8.78 -7.38 2.13
N ARG A 60 8.47 -7.34 0.83
CA ARG A 60 9.45 -7.48 -0.24
C ARG A 60 10.49 -6.36 -0.19
N LEU A 61 10.08 -5.12 0.01
CA LEU A 61 10.99 -3.97 0.19
C LEU A 61 11.77 -4.00 1.51
N MET A 62 11.32 -4.77 2.50
CA MET A 62 12.11 -5.01 3.72
C MET A 62 13.17 -6.10 3.54
N ASP A 63 13.09 -6.91 2.48
CA ASP A 63 14.12 -7.89 2.15
C ASP A 63 15.35 -7.17 1.56
N PRO A 64 16.53 -7.26 2.20
CA PRO A 64 17.76 -6.65 1.70
C PRO A 64 18.14 -7.10 0.28
N ALA A 65 17.74 -8.32 -0.14
CA ALA A 65 17.98 -8.81 -1.49
C ALA A 65 17.15 -8.05 -2.54
N THR A 66 15.95 -7.60 -2.20
CA THR A 66 15.10 -6.80 -3.09
C THR A 66 15.64 -5.38 -3.24
N LEU A 67 16.12 -4.78 -2.14
CA LEU A 67 16.62 -3.40 -2.14
C LEU A 67 17.93 -3.21 -2.91
N ARG A 68 18.71 -4.29 -3.13
CA ARG A 68 19.97 -4.26 -3.90
C ARG A 68 19.79 -3.85 -5.37
N HIS A 69 18.57 -3.87 -5.88
CA HIS A 69 18.26 -3.55 -7.28
C HIS A 69 17.32 -2.34 -7.44
N VAL A 70 17.03 -1.62 -6.36
CA VAL A 70 16.16 -0.44 -6.40
C VAL A 70 17.02 0.80 -6.20
N ASP A 71 17.51 1.36 -7.31
CA ASP A 71 18.35 2.58 -7.29
C ASP A 71 17.54 3.83 -6.91
N HIS A 72 16.22 3.84 -7.16
CA HIS A 72 15.30 4.92 -6.75
C HIS A 72 13.91 4.37 -6.43
N LEU A 73 13.38 4.75 -5.25
CA LEU A 73 11.97 4.65 -4.90
C LEU A 73 11.40 6.07 -4.92
N ASN A 74 10.58 6.38 -5.93
CA ASN A 74 9.92 7.68 -6.13
C ASN A 74 8.93 7.99 -5.01
#